data_AF-A0A2P1L4F9-F1
#
_entry.id   AF-A0A2P1L4F9-F1
#
_cell.length_a   1.000
_cell.length_b   1.000
_cell.length_c   1.000
_cell.angle_alpha   90.00
_cell.angle_beta   90.00
_cell.angle_gamma   90.00
#
_symmetry.space_group_name_H-M   'P 1'
#
loop_
_entity.id
_entity.type
_entity.pdbx_description
1 polymer ?
#
loop_
_entity_poly.entity_id
_entity_poly.type
_entity_poly.pdbx_seq_one_letter_code
_entity_poly.pdbx_strand_id
1 'polypeptide(L)' 'IFPFIALCIVFIHIFFLHLQGSSNPLGYDTALKIPFYPSLLCLDIKGFNNILVLFL' A
#
# COMPACT_ATOMS: atom_id res chain seq x y z
N ILE A 1 11.94 5.61 -21.01
CA ILE A 1 11.19 4.35 -21.29
C ILE A 1 11.02 3.52 -20.01
N PHE A 2 12.10 3.15 -19.32
CA PHE A 2 12.03 2.38 -18.06
C PHE A 2 11.07 2.88 -16.97
N PRO A 3 10.98 4.19 -16.62
CA PRO A 3 10.03 4.63 -15.60
C PRO A 3 8.55 4.38 -15.98
N PHE A 4 8.22 4.43 -17.28
CA PHE A 4 6.87 4.14 -17.76
C PHE A 4 6.56 2.65 -17.74
N ILE A 5 7.54 1.81 -18.05
CA ILE A 5 7.40 0.35 -17.89
C ILE A 5 7.16 0.00 -16.41
N ALA A 6 7.92 0.60 -15.50
CA ALA A 6 7.73 0.41 -14.07
C ALA A 6 6.33 0.83 -13.61
N LEU A 7 5.83 1.96 -14.10
CA LEU A 7 4.47 2.45 -13.82
C LEU A 7 3.41 1.43 -14.28
N CYS A 8 3.55 0.88 -15.50
CA CYS A 8 2.65 -0.19 -15.98
C CYS A 8 2.69 -1.43 -15.08
N ILE A 9 3.87 -1.85 -14.63
CA ILE A 9 4.02 -3.00 -13.72
C ILE A 9 3.35 -2.72 -12.37
N VAL A 10 3.48 -1.49 -11.83
CA VAL A 10 2.82 -1.08 -10.57
C VAL A 10 1.30 -1.19 -10.69
N PHE A 11 0.69 -0.76 -11.80
CA PHE A 11 -0.74 -0.92 -12.00
C PHE A 11 -1.18 -2.38 -12.07
N ILE A 12 -0.46 -3.22 -12.82
CA ILE A 12 -0.75 -4.66 -12.91
C ILE A 12 -0.63 -5.31 -11.52
N HIS A 13 0.40 -4.96 -10.76
CA HIS A 13 0.61 -5.45 -9.40
C HIS A 13 -0.53 -5.05 -8.46
N ILE A 14 -0.92 -3.77 -8.45
CA ILE A 14 -2.03 -3.26 -7.62
C ILE A 14 -3.35 -3.91 -8.01
N PHE A 15 -3.60 -4.16 -9.30
CA PHE A 15 -4.80 -4.85 -9.76
C PHE A 15 -4.93 -6.24 -9.14
N PHE A 16 -3.88 -7.07 -9.20
CA PHE A 16 -3.91 -8.40 -8.57
C PHE A 16 -3.99 -8.33 -7.05
N LEU A 17 -3.33 -7.35 -6.43
CA LEU A 17 -3.44 -7.12 -4.99
C LEU A 17 -4.89 -6.79 -4.58
N HIS A 18 -5.61 -6.00 -5.38
CA HIS A 18 -7.01 -5.68 -5.10
C HIS A 18 -7.96 -6.87 -5.23
N LEU A 19 -7.67 -7.83 -6.10
CA LEU A 19 -8.50 -9.04 -6.24
C LEU A 19 -8.37 -9.96 -5.02
N GLN A 20 -7.17 -10.13 -4.48
CA GLN A 20 -6.91 -11.05 -3.36
C GLN A 20 -7.00 -10.36 -2.00
N GLY A 21 -6.73 -9.05 -1.94
CA GLY A 21 -6.60 -8.28 -0.71
C GLY A 21 -5.21 -8.41 -0.07
N SER A 22 -4.92 -7.54 0.90
CA SER A 22 -3.69 -7.60 1.68
C SER A 22 -3.71 -8.75 2.69
N SER A 23 -2.59 -9.43 2.85
CA SER A 23 -2.34 -10.30 4.00
C SER A 23 -2.19 -9.47 5.29
N ASN A 24 -2.30 -10.13 6.44
CA ASN A 24 -2.05 -9.51 7.75
C ASN A 24 -0.90 -10.24 8.47
N PRO A 25 -0.31 -9.64 9.52
CA PRO A 25 0.87 -10.20 10.21
C PRO A 25 0.69 -11.61 10.77
N LEU A 26 -0.55 -12.03 11.03
CA LEU A 26 -0.84 -13.35 11.56
C LEU A 26 -0.86 -14.44 10.47
N GLY A 27 -0.85 -14.04 9.19
CA GLY A 27 -0.71 -14.96 8.06
C GLY A 27 -1.96 -15.78 7.73
N TYR A 28 -3.11 -15.49 8.35
CA TYR A 28 -4.40 -16.12 8.05
C TYR A 28 -5.50 -15.08 7.88
N ASP A 29 -6.54 -15.42 7.14
CA ASP A 29 -7.66 -14.50 6.91
C ASP A 29 -8.42 -14.19 8.19
N THR A 30 -8.63 -12.90 8.45
CA THR A 30 -9.43 -12.41 9.58
C THR A 30 -10.61 -11.62 9.04
N ALA A 31 -11.77 -11.74 9.71
CA ALA A 31 -12.97 -10.98 9.36
C ALA A 31 -12.86 -9.48 9.72
N LEU A 32 -11.77 -9.07 10.40
CA LEU A 32 -11.57 -7.72 10.92
C LEU A 32 -10.96 -6.80 9.86
N LYS A 33 -11.75 -6.42 8.84
CA LYS A 33 -11.35 -5.44 7.84
C LYS A 33 -11.81 -4.03 8.25
N ILE A 34 -10.91 -3.07 8.10
CA ILE A 34 -11.16 -1.62 8.25
C ILE A 34 -11.06 -0.94 6.89
N PRO A 35 -11.82 0.14 6.63
CA PRO A 35 -11.72 0.87 5.37
C PRO A 35 -10.35 1.57 5.25
N PHE A 36 -9.84 1.69 4.02
CA PHE A 36 -8.55 2.36 3.77
C PHE A 36 -8.57 3.83 4.19
N TYR A 37 -9.66 4.54 3.87
CA TYR A 37 -9.91 5.90 4.34
C TYR A 37 -10.86 5.87 5.56
N PRO A 38 -10.57 6.57 6.65
CA PRO A 38 -9.44 7.49 6.86
C PRO A 38 -8.18 6.84 7.48
N SER A 39 -8.27 5.61 7.96
CA SER A 39 -7.29 5.01 8.87
C SER A 39 -5.92 4.77 8.24
N LEU A 40 -5.84 3.91 7.22
CA LEU A 40 -4.58 3.57 6.57
C LEU A 40 -3.98 4.77 5.84
N LEU A 41 -4.81 5.60 5.19
CA LEU A 41 -4.34 6.82 4.53
C LEU A 41 -3.61 7.77 5.50
N CYS A 42 -4.13 7.95 6.72
CA CYS A 42 -3.47 8.77 7.73
C CYS A 42 -2.12 8.18 8.18
N LEU A 43 -2.05 6.85 8.32
CA LEU A 43 -0.80 6.15 8.65
C LEU A 43 0.24 6.29 7.53
N ASP A 44 -0.17 6.20 6.27
CA ASP A 44 0.70 6.37 5.11
C ASP A 44 1.27 7.79 5.04
N ILE A 45 0.45 8.81 5.26
CA ILE A 45 0.89 10.23 5.30
C ILE A 45 1.92 10.43 6.42
N LYS A 46 1.68 9.86 7.61
CA LYS A 46 2.63 9.92 8.72
C LYS A 46 3.95 9.22 8.35
N GLY A 47 3.88 8.04 7.74
CA GLY A 47 5.05 7.29 7.27
C GLY A 47 5.85 8.07 6.23
N PHE A 48 5.18 8.69 5.26
CA PHE A 48 5.79 9.54 4.25
C PHE A 48 6.52 10.73 4.89
N ASN A 49 5.90 11.40 5.85
CA ASN A 49 6.52 12.52 6.56
C ASN A 49 7.80 12.09 7.31
N ASN A 50 7.78 10.92 7.96
CA ASN A 50 8.96 10.39 8.63
C ASN A 50 10.12 10.12 7.66
N ILE A 51 9.84 9.56 6.49
CA ILE A 51 10.86 9.32 5.46
C ILE A 51 11.40 10.64 4.92
N LEU A 52 10.53 11.63 4.71
CA LEU A 52 10.91 12.95 4.23
C LEU A 52 11.85 13.67 5.20
N VAL A 53 11.58 13.59 6.51
CA VAL A 53 12.46 14.12 7.56
C VAL A 53 13.80 13.37 7.62
N LEU A 54 13.82 12.06 7.36
CA LEU A 54 15.06 11.28 7.36
C LEU A 54 15.97 11.59 6.16
N PHE A 55 15.36 11.92 5.01
CA PHE A 55 16.07 12.15 3.75
C PHE A 55 16.57 13.59 3.59
N LEU A 56 15.95 14.55 4.30
CA LEU A 56 16.36 15.96 4.36
C LEU A 56 17.37 16.18 5.49
#